data_AF-A0AAV4BZI8-F1
#
_entry.id   AF-A0AAV4BZI8-F1
#
_cell.length_a   1.000
_cell.length_b   1.000
_cell.length_c   1.000
_cell.angle_alpha   90.00
_cell.angle_beta   90.00
_cell.angle_gamma   90.00
#
_symmetry.space_group_name_H-M   'P 1'
#
loop_
_entity.id
_entity.type
_entity.pdbx_description
1 polymer ?
#
loop_
_entity_poly.entity_id
_entity_poly.type
_entity_poly.pdbx_seq_one_letter_code
_entity_poly.pdbx_strand_id
1 'polypeptide(L)'
;MNFSQHGIPETVMSDNGRQFTSQEFKTFATAWNFHHITSSPHYPQANGEAERAVQTAKKILQQTDQHLALLTYRATPIPSLGKSPAELAFGRRLRTRLPMIPKLLSPNGVNHKQLKYKDERAKMSQKRYFDQHSHPQPNLHPGDPVLIKLDGEKGWKQPGVIMNECAPRSYNVQTTG
;
A
#
# COMPACT_ATOMS: atom_id res chain seq x y z
N MET A 1 17.40 5.54 2.01
CA MET A 1 17.17 4.36 2.87
C MET A 1 17.15 3.19 1.92
N ASN A 2 18.23 2.44 1.89
CA ASN A 2 18.61 1.65 0.71
C ASN A 2 18.45 0.15 1.00
N PHE A 3 18.41 -0.69 -0.04
CA PHE A 3 18.42 -2.16 0.08
C PHE A 3 19.62 -2.67 0.92
N SER A 4 20.69 -1.88 1.05
CA SER A 4 21.81 -2.17 1.95
C SER A 4 21.47 -2.17 3.44
N GLN A 5 20.40 -1.49 3.88
CA GLN A 5 20.01 -1.38 5.29
C GLN A 5 18.90 -2.35 5.69
N HIS A 6 18.01 -2.68 4.77
CA HIS A 6 16.80 -3.48 5.04
C HIS A 6 16.79 -4.82 4.30
N GLY A 7 17.75 -5.05 3.41
CA GLY A 7 17.73 -6.16 2.48
C GLY A 7 16.96 -5.82 1.21
N ILE A 8 17.08 -6.72 0.24
CA ILE A 8 16.32 -6.69 -1.00
C ILE A 8 14.92 -7.27 -0.69
N PRO A 9 13.82 -6.59 -1.06
CA PRO A 9 12.50 -7.13 -0.86
C PRO A 9 12.24 -8.34 -1.78
N GLU A 10 11.39 -9.28 -1.36
CA GLU A 10 10.93 -10.37 -2.25
C GLU A 10 9.98 -9.84 -3.34
N THR A 11 9.19 -8.82 -3.02
CA THR A 11 8.20 -8.26 -3.93
C THR A 11 8.12 -6.74 -3.77
N VAL A 12 8.07 -6.04 -4.90
CA VAL A 12 7.82 -4.60 -4.98
C VAL A 12 6.52 -4.39 -5.75
N MET A 13 5.59 -3.64 -5.15
CA MET A 13 4.36 -3.21 -5.82
C MET A 13 4.46 -1.72 -6.14
N SER A 14 4.15 -1.33 -7.37
CA SER A 14 4.10 0.07 -7.79
C SER A 14 2.90 0.35 -8.68
N ASP A 15 2.60 1.62 -8.94
CA ASP A 15 1.69 1.98 -10.02
C ASP A 15 2.29 1.70 -11.41
N ASN A 16 1.52 1.98 -12.45
CA ASN A 16 1.94 1.91 -13.84
C ASN A 16 2.73 3.16 -14.31
N GLY A 17 3.35 3.90 -13.39
CA GLY A 17 4.21 5.02 -13.74
C GLY A 17 5.31 4.59 -14.72
N ARG A 18 5.62 5.43 -15.71
CA ARG A 18 6.60 5.11 -16.77
C ARG A 18 7.97 4.68 -16.23
N GLN A 19 8.37 5.24 -15.10
CA GLN A 19 9.62 4.91 -14.40
C GLN A 19 9.66 3.48 -13.85
N PHE A 20 8.51 2.87 -13.58
CA PHE A 20 8.42 1.50 -13.06
C PHE A 20 8.09 0.48 -14.16
N THR A 21 7.50 0.91 -15.27
CA THR A 21 7.17 0.04 -16.42
C THR A 21 8.29 -0.05 -17.46
N SER A 22 9.37 0.73 -17.29
CA SER A 22 10.50 0.78 -18.21
C SER A 22 11.32 -0.52 -18.24
N GLN A 23 12.04 -0.74 -19.34
CA GLN A 23 12.89 -1.93 -19.49
C GLN A 23 14.06 -1.92 -18.50
N GLU A 24 14.56 -0.74 -18.16
CA GLU A 24 15.60 -0.53 -17.17
C GLU A 24 15.14 -1.01 -15.80
N PHE A 25 13.90 -0.68 -15.38
CA PHE A 25 13.36 -1.12 -14.10
C PHE A 25 13.15 -2.65 -14.06
N LYS A 26 12.68 -3.25 -15.16
CA LYS A 26 12.58 -4.71 -15.28
C LYS A 26 13.94 -5.40 -15.17
N THR A 27 14.96 -4.83 -15.81
CA THR A 27 16.34 -5.34 -15.75
C THR A 27 16.89 -5.22 -14.33
N PHE A 28 16.64 -4.09 -13.67
CA PHE A 28 16.99 -3.88 -12.27
C PHE A 28 16.30 -4.90 -11.34
N ALA A 29 14.99 -5.10 -11.49
CA ALA A 29 14.24 -6.08 -10.71
C ALA A 29 14.78 -7.51 -10.87
N THR A 30 15.11 -7.89 -12.11
CA THR A 30 15.71 -9.19 -12.43
C THR A 30 17.11 -9.30 -11.82
N ALA A 31 17.97 -8.29 -12.00
CA ALA A 31 19.34 -8.30 -11.48
C ALA A 31 19.40 -8.34 -9.95
N TRP A 32 18.44 -7.71 -9.28
CA TRP A 32 18.33 -7.71 -7.83
C TRP A 32 17.44 -8.84 -7.29
N ASN A 33 16.87 -9.69 -8.16
CA ASN A 33 16.05 -10.85 -7.80
C ASN A 33 14.84 -10.52 -6.91
N PHE A 34 14.06 -9.50 -7.29
CA PHE A 34 12.77 -9.23 -6.67
C PHE A 34 11.63 -9.26 -7.69
N HIS A 35 10.46 -9.69 -7.25
CA HIS A 35 9.27 -9.70 -8.10
C HIS A 35 8.64 -8.31 -8.15
N HIS A 36 8.57 -7.73 -9.34
CA HIS A 36 7.88 -6.45 -9.53
C HIS A 36 6.45 -6.69 -10.03
N ILE A 37 5.47 -6.18 -9.28
CA ILE A 37 4.05 -6.24 -9.62
C ILE A 37 3.58 -4.81 -9.83
N THR A 38 3.03 -4.52 -11.01
CA THR A 38 2.38 -3.23 -11.25
C THR A 38 0.90 -3.33 -10.92
N SER A 39 0.40 -2.38 -10.14
CA SER A 39 -1.02 -2.24 -9.88
C SER A 39 -1.71 -1.67 -11.13
N SER A 40 -2.90 -2.18 -11.44
CA SER A 40 -3.82 -1.48 -12.34
C SER A 40 -4.00 -0.04 -11.83
N PRO A 41 -4.22 0.97 -12.71
CA PRO A 41 -4.42 2.35 -12.29
C PRO A 41 -5.51 2.51 -11.21
N HIS A 42 -6.41 1.52 -11.11
CA HIS A 42 -7.55 1.51 -10.20
C HIS A 42 -7.51 0.37 -9.18
N TYR A 43 -6.36 -0.16 -8.75
CA TYR A 43 -6.31 -1.07 -7.59
C TYR A 43 -6.29 -0.25 -6.28
N PRO A 44 -7.45 0.10 -5.69
CA PRO A 44 -7.55 1.22 -4.76
C PRO A 44 -6.94 0.88 -3.39
N GLN A 45 -6.80 -0.43 -3.11
CA GLN A 45 -6.28 -0.92 -1.84
C GLN A 45 -4.76 -0.75 -1.75
N ALA A 46 -4.01 -1.20 -2.76
CA ALA A 46 -2.54 -1.02 -2.77
C ALA A 46 -2.17 0.47 -2.91
N ASN A 47 -2.90 1.21 -3.76
CA ASN A 47 -2.66 2.64 -3.92
C ASN A 47 -3.07 3.41 -2.64
N GLY A 48 -4.13 3.01 -1.95
CA GLY A 48 -4.56 3.63 -0.70
C GLY A 48 -3.51 3.53 0.41
N GLU A 49 -2.85 2.39 0.57
CA GLU A 49 -1.75 2.25 1.53
C GLU A 49 -0.56 3.14 1.16
N ALA A 50 -0.17 3.18 -0.12
CA ALA A 50 0.88 4.06 -0.61
C ALA A 50 0.55 5.55 -0.41
N GLU A 51 -0.68 5.97 -0.71
CA GLU A 51 -1.16 7.33 -0.51
C GLU A 51 -1.14 7.73 0.98
N ARG A 52 -1.59 6.85 1.88
CA ARG A 52 -1.51 7.09 3.33
C ARG A 52 -0.06 7.21 3.79
N ALA A 53 0.85 6.41 3.25
CA ALA A 53 2.28 6.51 3.53
C ALA A 53 2.84 7.86 3.06
N VAL A 54 2.51 8.30 1.84
CA VAL A 54 2.90 9.62 1.31
C VAL A 54 2.34 10.76 2.16
N GLN A 55 1.08 10.67 2.59
CA GLN A 55 0.47 11.66 3.47
C GLN A 55 1.22 11.77 4.80
N THR A 56 1.57 10.63 5.41
CA THR A 56 2.37 10.57 6.63
C THR A 56 3.75 11.19 6.42
N ALA A 57 4.42 10.86 5.31
CA ALA A 57 5.73 11.41 4.97
C ALA A 57 5.68 12.94 4.81
N LYS A 58 4.65 13.47 4.12
CA LYS A 58 4.43 14.92 4.00
C LYS A 58 4.28 15.60 5.36
N LYS A 59 3.49 15.01 6.28
CA LYS A 59 3.33 15.54 7.64
C LYS A 59 4.64 15.56 8.42
N ILE A 60 5.47 14.52 8.27
CA ILE A 60 6.81 14.45 8.89
C ILE A 60 7.72 15.54 8.33
N LEU A 61 7.72 15.74 7.01
CA LEU A 61 8.54 16.77 6.35
C LEU A 61 8.14 18.20 6.72
N GLN A 62 6.88 18.42 7.12
CA GLN A 62 6.39 19.71 7.62
C GLN A 62 6.81 20.01 9.07
N GLN A 63 7.38 19.04 9.82
CA GLN A 63 7.84 19.28 11.18
C GLN A 63 9.19 20.02 11.19
N THR A 64 9.42 20.80 12.25
CA THR A 64 10.69 21.53 12.46
C THR A 64 11.90 20.61 12.56
N ASP A 65 11.75 19.49 13.28
CA ASP A 65 12.76 18.44 13.40
C ASP A 65 12.24 17.16 12.72
N GLN A 66 12.53 17.03 11.43
CA GLN A 66 12.09 15.91 10.60
C GLN A 66 12.66 14.56 11.09
N HIS A 67 13.88 14.57 11.63
CA HIS A 67 14.52 13.36 12.14
C HIS A 67 13.83 12.87 13.42
N LEU A 68 13.52 13.77 14.34
CA LEU A 68 12.75 13.46 15.54
C LEU A 68 11.32 13.05 15.20
N ALA A 69 10.68 13.70 14.23
CA ALA A 69 9.34 13.34 13.78
C ALA A 69 9.32 11.92 13.19
N LEU A 70 10.31 11.58 12.37
CA LEU A 70 10.47 10.22 11.82
C LEU A 70 10.74 9.19 12.92
N LEU A 71 11.60 9.51 13.90
CA LEU A 71 11.86 8.66 15.06
C LEU A 71 10.57 8.42 15.86
N THR A 72 9.78 9.46 16.08
CA THR A 72 8.51 9.40 16.81
C THR A 72 7.51 8.54 16.06
N TYR A 73 7.31 8.76 14.76
CA TYR A 73 6.45 7.91 13.93
C TYR A 73 6.82 6.43 14.02
N ARG A 74 8.12 6.11 13.93
CA ARG A 74 8.63 4.74 14.03
C ARG A 74 8.41 4.10 15.41
N ALA A 75 8.36 4.90 16.47
CA ALA A 75 8.17 4.45 17.84
C ALA A 75 6.71 4.43 18.30
N THR A 76 5.79 5.06 17.54
CA THR A 76 4.37 5.11 17.89
C THR A 76 3.65 3.81 17.52
N PRO A 77 2.97 3.14 18.46
CA PRO A 77 2.21 1.94 18.18
C PRO A 77 1.05 2.18 17.20
N ILE A 78 0.86 1.25 16.27
CA ILE A 78 -0.32 1.20 15.41
C ILE A 78 -1.50 0.73 16.27
N PRO A 79 -2.61 1.49 16.38
CA PRO A 79 -3.69 1.19 17.33
C PRO A 79 -4.29 -0.21 17.21
N SER A 80 -4.47 -0.71 15.98
CA SER A 80 -5.02 -2.04 15.73
C SER A 80 -4.09 -3.19 16.14
N LEU A 81 -2.77 -2.98 16.07
CA LEU A 81 -1.77 -4.02 16.30
C LEU A 81 -1.15 -3.94 17.70
N GLY A 82 -1.14 -2.75 18.31
CA GLY A 82 -0.44 -2.48 19.57
C GLY A 82 1.09 -2.54 19.45
N LYS A 83 1.62 -2.49 18.22
CA LYS A 83 3.05 -2.53 17.90
C LYS A 83 3.41 -1.37 16.98
N SER A 84 4.57 -0.78 17.21
CA SER A 84 5.11 0.31 16.41
C SER A 84 5.77 -0.19 15.12
N PRO A 85 5.93 0.65 14.07
CA PRO A 85 6.64 0.25 12.86
C PRO A 85 8.05 -0.29 13.13
N ALA A 86 8.77 0.27 14.10
CA ALA A 86 10.09 -0.24 14.47
C ALA A 86 10.04 -1.60 15.16
N GLU A 87 9.03 -1.86 16.01
CA GLU A 87 8.84 -3.19 16.61
C GLU A 87 8.51 -4.24 15.55
N LEU A 88 7.70 -3.88 14.53
CA LEU A 88 7.37 -4.78 13.43
C LEU A 88 8.58 -5.07 12.54
N ALA A 89 9.39 -4.06 12.23
CA ALA A 89 10.54 -4.21 11.34
C ALA A 89 11.77 -4.82 12.03
N PHE A 90 12.02 -4.50 13.30
CA PHE A 90 13.28 -4.84 13.99
C PHE A 90 13.09 -5.68 15.26
N GLY A 91 11.86 -6.01 15.63
CA GLY A 91 11.57 -6.80 16.84
C GLY A 91 11.90 -6.09 18.16
N ARG A 92 12.15 -4.78 18.16
CA ARG A 92 12.51 -4.00 19.36
C ARG A 92 11.95 -2.60 19.32
N ARG A 93 11.87 -1.94 20.47
CA ARG A 93 11.58 -0.51 20.55
C ARG A 93 12.83 0.33 20.29
N LEU A 94 12.61 1.54 19.80
CA LEU A 94 13.66 2.55 19.68
C LEU A 94 13.71 3.41 20.94
N ARG A 95 14.91 3.87 21.30
CA ARG A 95 15.06 4.92 22.32
C ARG A 95 14.49 6.21 21.75
N THR A 96 13.67 6.88 22.54
CA THR A 96 13.12 8.21 22.22
C THR A 96 13.50 9.19 23.34
N ARG A 97 12.96 10.41 23.29
CA ARG A 97 13.12 11.39 24.38
C ARG A 97 12.29 11.04 25.62
N LEU A 98 11.41 10.04 25.53
CA LEU A 98 10.60 9.59 26.66
C LEU A 98 11.35 8.51 27.47
N PRO A 99 11.21 8.52 28.81
CA PRO A 99 11.74 7.45 29.66
C PRO A 99 11.21 6.08 29.25
N MET A 100 12.08 5.06 29.28
CA MET A 100 11.77 3.72 28.81
C MET A 100 12.49 2.66 29.65
N ILE A 101 11.81 1.52 29.84
CA ILE A 101 12.37 0.30 30.42
C ILE A 101 13.43 -0.28 29.47
N PRO A 102 14.71 -0.42 29.89
CA PRO A 102 15.81 -0.87 29.02
C PRO A 102 15.57 -2.23 28.34
N LYS A 103 14.90 -3.16 29.02
CA LYS A 103 14.56 -4.49 28.49
C LYS A 103 13.76 -4.45 27.18
N LEU A 104 13.00 -3.38 26.94
CA LEU A 104 12.20 -3.21 25.71
C LEU A 104 13.03 -2.78 24.49
N LEU A 105 14.28 -2.38 24.71
CA LEU A 105 15.23 -2.02 23.65
C LEU A 105 15.92 -3.23 23.05
N SER A 106 15.94 -4.35 23.77
CA SER A 106 16.46 -5.61 23.26
C SER A 106 15.45 -6.23 22.29
N PRO A 107 15.92 -6.86 21.19
CA PRO A 107 15.05 -7.66 20.33
C PRO A 107 14.29 -8.69 21.15
N ASN A 108 12.98 -8.70 21.00
CA ASN A 108 12.09 -9.69 21.56
C ASN A 108 11.16 -10.13 20.44
N GLY A 109 11.20 -11.43 20.13
CA GLY A 109 10.54 -11.98 18.95
C GLY A 109 9.09 -11.50 18.79
N VAL A 110 8.69 -11.27 17.54
CA VAL A 110 7.34 -10.84 17.23
C VAL A 110 6.49 -12.06 16.87
N ASN A 111 5.34 -12.22 17.53
CA ASN A 111 4.37 -13.26 17.15
C ASN A 111 3.60 -12.84 15.90
N HIS A 112 4.19 -13.13 14.74
CA HIS A 112 3.65 -12.76 13.43
C HIS A 112 2.26 -13.36 13.17
N LYS A 113 1.97 -14.58 13.67
CA LYS A 113 0.65 -15.21 13.51
C LYS A 113 -0.44 -14.41 14.23
N GLN A 114 -0.17 -14.03 15.47
CA GLN A 114 -1.11 -13.22 16.25
C GLN A 114 -1.31 -11.83 15.64
N LEU A 115 -0.23 -11.21 15.12
CA LEU A 115 -0.33 -9.91 14.46
C LEU A 115 -1.13 -9.97 13.17
N LYS A 116 -0.91 -10.98 12.33
CA LYS A 116 -1.70 -11.18 11.11
C LYS A 116 -3.19 -11.30 11.45
N TYR A 117 -3.54 -12.10 12.45
CA TYR A 117 -4.92 -12.24 12.90
C TYR A 117 -5.53 -10.90 13.38
N LYS A 118 -4.77 -10.09 14.12
CA LYS A 118 -5.22 -8.75 14.55
C LYS A 118 -5.41 -7.80 13.37
N ASP A 119 -4.47 -7.81 12.42
CA ASP A 119 -4.54 -7.00 11.21
C ASP A 119 -5.76 -7.36 10.36
N GLU A 120 -5.97 -8.65 10.11
CA GLU A 120 -7.13 -9.18 9.39
C GLU A 120 -8.45 -8.80 10.07
N ARG A 121 -8.53 -8.89 11.41
CA ARG A 121 -9.71 -8.44 12.15
C ARG A 121 -9.96 -6.95 12.02
N ALA A 122 -8.90 -6.13 12.08
CA ALA A 122 -9.03 -4.68 11.91
C ALA A 122 -9.51 -4.34 10.49
N LYS A 123 -8.93 -4.97 9.46
CA LYS A 123 -9.34 -4.84 8.06
C LYS A 123 -10.80 -5.29 7.84
N MET A 124 -11.20 -6.42 8.41
CA MET A 124 -12.60 -6.89 8.35
C MET A 124 -13.57 -5.92 9.02
N SER A 125 -13.21 -5.37 10.18
CA SER A 125 -14.06 -4.39 10.88
C SER A 125 -14.21 -3.11 10.07
N GLN A 126 -13.12 -2.61 9.48
CA GLN A 126 -13.14 -1.43 8.61
C GLN A 126 -14.00 -1.69 7.36
N LYS A 127 -13.84 -2.85 6.73
CA LYS A 127 -14.66 -3.27 5.60
C LYS A 127 -16.14 -3.30 5.95
N ARG A 128 -16.53 -3.91 7.08
CA ARG A 128 -17.93 -3.95 7.53
C ARG A 128 -18.53 -2.56 7.69
N TYR A 129 -17.79 -1.64 8.30
CA TYR A 129 -18.27 -0.27 8.50
C TYR A 129 -18.41 0.49 7.17
N PHE A 130 -17.47 0.28 6.24
CA PHE A 130 -17.55 0.85 4.89
C PHE A 130 -18.73 0.28 4.10
N ASP A 131 -18.92 -1.04 4.13
CA ASP A 131 -19.98 -1.74 3.42
C ASP A 131 -21.39 -1.35 3.93
N GLN A 132 -21.54 -1.01 5.22
CA GLN A 132 -22.80 -0.49 5.77
C GLN A 132 -23.29 0.80 5.10
N HIS A 133 -22.36 1.64 4.62
CA HIS A 133 -22.66 2.94 4.04
C HIS A 133 -22.47 2.93 2.51
N SER A 134 -22.17 1.77 1.92
CA SER A 134 -21.86 1.63 0.50
C SER A 134 -22.88 0.73 -0.19
N HIS A 135 -23.49 1.21 -1.25
CA HIS A 135 -24.35 0.38 -2.10
C HIS A 135 -23.49 -0.34 -3.15
N PRO A 136 -23.52 -1.69 -3.20
CA PRO A 136 -22.81 -2.42 -4.25
C PRO A 136 -23.39 -2.06 -5.62
N GLN A 137 -22.51 -1.73 -6.56
CA GLN A 137 -22.91 -1.59 -7.96
C GLN A 137 -23.03 -2.97 -8.61
N PRO A 138 -23.93 -3.14 -9.60
CA PRO A 138 -24.04 -4.38 -10.35
C PRO A 138 -22.71 -4.73 -11.04
N ASN A 139 -22.42 -6.03 -11.15
CA ASN A 139 -21.27 -6.51 -11.90
C ASN A 139 -21.49 -6.26 -13.40
N LEU A 140 -20.38 -6.00 -14.10
CA LEU A 140 -20.36 -5.86 -15.55
C LEU A 140 -20.02 -7.22 -16.17
N HIS A 141 -20.63 -7.53 -17.30
CA HIS A 141 -20.46 -8.80 -18.00
C HIS A 141 -19.73 -8.57 -19.34
N PRO A 142 -19.02 -9.59 -19.86
CA PRO A 142 -18.48 -9.56 -21.20
C PRO A 142 -19.55 -9.15 -22.23
N GLY A 143 -19.24 -8.15 -23.06
CA GLY A 143 -20.17 -7.57 -24.03
C GLY A 143 -20.90 -6.30 -23.57
N ASP A 144 -20.86 -5.96 -22.27
CA ASP A 144 -21.51 -4.74 -21.79
C ASP A 144 -20.82 -3.48 -22.36
N PRO A 145 -21.59 -2.53 -22.93
CA PRO A 145 -21.05 -1.25 -23.38
C PRO A 145 -20.75 -0.37 -22.17
N VAL A 146 -19.53 0.18 -22.14
CA VAL A 146 -19.07 1.06 -21.07
C VAL A 146 -18.46 2.33 -21.63
N LEU A 147 -18.54 3.40 -20.85
CA LEU A 147 -17.74 4.60 -21.10
C LEU A 147 -16.55 4.58 -20.15
N ILE A 148 -15.39 4.97 -20.64
CA ILE A 148 -14.15 5.08 -19.89
C ILE A 148 -13.86 6.57 -19.69
N LYS A 149 -13.41 6.91 -18.48
CA LYS A 149 -12.89 8.22 -18.14
C LYS A 149 -11.36 8.14 -18.12
N LEU A 150 -10.72 8.82 -19.07
CA LEU A 150 -9.27 8.92 -19.12
C LEU A 150 -8.76 10.01 -18.16
N ASP A 151 -7.52 9.83 -17.68
CA ASP A 151 -6.86 10.80 -16.82
C ASP A 151 -6.71 12.15 -17.55
N GLY A 152 -7.18 13.23 -16.92
CA GLY A 152 -7.18 14.58 -17.49
C GLY A 152 -8.51 15.01 -18.13
N GLU A 153 -9.45 14.09 -18.34
CA GLU A 153 -10.77 14.43 -18.88
C GLU A 153 -11.82 14.67 -17.77
N LYS A 154 -12.65 15.70 -17.94
CA LYS A 154 -13.73 16.00 -17.00
C LYS A 154 -14.94 15.05 -17.09
N GLY A 155 -14.95 14.09 -18.03
CA GLY A 155 -16.11 13.21 -18.25
C GLY A 155 -15.76 11.83 -18.79
N TRP A 156 -16.76 10.95 -18.78
CA TRP A 156 -16.72 9.61 -19.37
C TRP A 156 -16.97 9.73 -20.87
N LYS A 157 -15.93 9.62 -21.70
CA LYS A 157 -16.04 9.97 -23.13
C LYS A 157 -15.63 8.87 -24.08
N GLN A 158 -14.76 7.96 -23.65
CA GLN A 158 -14.26 6.91 -24.55
C GLN A 158 -15.16 5.68 -24.48
N PRO A 159 -15.87 5.31 -25.56
CA PRO A 159 -16.66 4.09 -25.58
C PRO A 159 -15.75 2.85 -25.63
N GLY A 160 -16.20 1.80 -24.95
CA GLY A 160 -15.56 0.50 -24.98
C GLY A 160 -16.52 -0.62 -24.62
N VAL A 161 -16.06 -1.85 -24.79
CA VAL A 161 -16.82 -3.07 -24.48
C VAL A 161 -16.04 -3.90 -23.49
N ILE A 162 -16.72 -4.39 -22.46
CA ILE A 162 -16.11 -5.28 -21.46
C ILE A 162 -15.75 -6.60 -22.13
N MET A 163 -14.49 -7.02 -21.99
CA MET A 163 -14.00 -8.30 -22.52
C MET A 163 -14.09 -9.39 -21.47
N ASN A 164 -13.54 -9.15 -20.29
CA ASN A 164 -13.57 -10.05 -19.15
C ASN A 164 -13.23 -9.34 -17.84
N GLU A 165 -13.54 -9.98 -16.72
CA GLU A 165 -13.08 -9.58 -15.39
C GLU A 165 -11.62 -10.06 -15.20
N CYS A 166 -10.73 -9.16 -14.80
CA CYS A 166 -9.31 -9.46 -14.55
C CYS A 166 -8.94 -9.46 -13.06
N ALA A 167 -9.74 -8.80 -12.22
CA ALA A 167 -9.69 -8.85 -10.75
C ALA A 167 -11.05 -8.40 -10.17
N PRO A 168 -11.32 -8.60 -8.88
CA PRO A 168 -12.59 -8.15 -8.29
C PRO A 168 -12.86 -6.67 -8.59
N ARG A 169 -13.95 -6.41 -9.33
CA ARG A 169 -14.33 -5.06 -9.79
C ARG A 169 -13.33 -4.38 -10.74
N SER A 170 -12.50 -5.15 -11.44
CA SER A 170 -11.57 -4.68 -12.48
C SER A 170 -11.79 -5.46 -13.77
N TYR A 171 -11.91 -4.77 -14.89
CA TYR A 171 -12.28 -5.35 -16.17
C TYR A 171 -11.30 -4.94 -17.27
N ASN A 172 -11.00 -5.86 -18.17
CA ASN A 172 -10.34 -5.53 -19.42
C ASN A 172 -11.39 -4.97 -20.39
N VAL A 173 -11.13 -3.79 -20.94
CA VAL A 173 -12.05 -3.09 -21.84
C VAL A 173 -11.40 -2.96 -23.21
N GLN A 174 -12.12 -3.34 -24.26
CA GLN A 174 -11.73 -3.07 -25.64
C GLN A 174 -12.33 -1.73 -26.06
N THR A 175 -11.48 -0.75 -26.34
CA THR A 175 -11.90 0.54 -26.90
C THR A 175 -11.92 0.46 -28.42
N THR A 176 -12.96 0.99 -29.05
CA THR A 176 -12.95 1.24 -30.49
C THR A 176 -12.05 2.45 -30.75
N GLY A 177 -10.83 2.17 -31.19
CA GLY A 177 -9.86 3.13 -31.73
C GLY A 177 -9.49 2.73 -33.14
#